data_AF-D3DH19-F1
#
_entry.id   AF-D3DH19-F1
#
_cell.length_a   1.000
_cell.length_b   1.000
_cell.length_c   1.000
_cell.angle_alpha   90.00
_cell.angle_beta   90.00
_cell.angle_gamma   90.00
#
_symmetry.space_group_name_H-M   'P 1'
#
loop_
_entity.id
_entity.type
_entity.pdbx_description
1 polymer ?
#
loop_
_entity_poly.entity_id
_entity_poly.type
_entity_poly.pdbx_seq_one_letter_code
_entity_poly.pdbx_strand_id
1 'polypeptide(L)'
;MRGKSKGFTLIELLIAVVISTLVVLALGSVYRAVQDVRKRFIDYEQSRKFYDLVYLLQKQLMSCRDLRLENGTLSYYTTFGMSAPYVMVMLRLEDQKIYYSESNPYDASVVYLKREWRVPYRLKLSLRADGKALSISYGADELELYINYNAVPTSNIFLKPF
;
A
#
# COMPACT_ATOMS: atom_id res chain seq x y z
N MET A 1 0.35 42.61 -61.19
CA MET A 1 0.30 41.80 -59.95
C MET A 1 -0.32 42.65 -58.84
N ARG A 2 -1.63 42.55 -58.61
CA ARG A 2 -2.32 43.31 -57.54
C ARG A 2 -2.19 42.54 -56.23
N GLY A 3 -1.29 43.00 -55.37
CA GLY A 3 -1.18 42.53 -53.99
C GLY A 3 -2.44 42.89 -53.21
N LYS A 4 -3.26 41.89 -52.91
CA LYS A 4 -4.32 42.02 -51.91
C LYS A 4 -3.67 42.02 -50.53
N SER A 5 -3.37 43.20 -49.97
CA SER A 5 -3.13 43.30 -48.53
C SER A 5 -4.46 43.08 -47.83
N LYS A 6 -4.74 41.82 -47.44
CA LYS A 6 -5.86 41.50 -46.56
C LYS A 6 -5.49 41.98 -45.15
N GLY A 7 -5.74 43.27 -44.89
CA GLY A 7 -5.73 43.77 -43.52
C GLY A 7 -6.85 43.06 -42.76
N PHE A 8 -6.49 42.33 -41.70
CA PHE A 8 -7.46 41.76 -40.77
C PHE A 8 -8.34 42.89 -40.23
N THR A 9 -9.65 42.74 -40.32
CA THR A 9 -10.57 43.73 -39.73
C THR A 9 -10.51 43.63 -38.21
N LEU A 10 -10.71 44.76 -37.52
CA LEU A 10 -10.66 44.83 -36.05
C LEU A 10 -11.64 43.82 -35.39
N ILE A 11 -12.74 43.53 -36.08
CA ILE A 11 -13.76 42.55 -35.68
C ILE A 11 -13.22 41.12 -35.75
N GLU A 12 -12.51 40.75 -36.82
CA GLU A 12 -11.89 39.42 -36.96
C GLU A 12 -10.80 39.20 -35.89
N LEU A 13 -10.06 40.26 -35.53
CA LEU A 13 -9.08 40.19 -34.45
C LEU A 13 -9.74 39.94 -33.09
N LEU A 14 -10.86 40.63 -32.81
CA LEU A 14 -11.63 40.48 -31.58
C LEU A 14 -12.23 39.08 -31.45
N ILE A 15 -12.79 38.53 -32.53
CA ILE A 15 -13.31 37.16 -32.59
C ILE A 15 -12.19 36.14 -32.33
N ALA A 16 -11.02 36.33 -32.95
CA ALA A 16 -9.88 35.43 -32.76
C ALA A 16 -9.41 35.41 -31.29
N VAL A 17 -9.30 36.58 -30.65
CA VAL A 17 -8.91 36.70 -29.24
C VAL A 17 -9.93 36.00 -28.32
N VAL A 18 -11.23 36.20 -28.56
CA VAL A 18 -12.28 35.54 -27.76
C VAL A 18 -12.23 34.03 -27.91
N ILE A 19 -12.09 33.52 -29.13
CA ILE A 19 -11.98 32.07 -29.40
C ILE A 19 -10.72 31.48 -28.74
N SER A 20 -9.56 32.12 -28.89
CA SER A 20 -8.32 31.67 -28.25
C SER A 20 -8.44 31.65 -26.72
N THR A 21 -9.09 32.65 -26.14
CA THR A 21 -9.31 32.70 -24.68
C THR A 21 -10.22 31.57 -24.22
N LEU A 22 -11.32 31.31 -24.95
CA LEU A 22 -12.22 30.19 -24.66
C LEU A 22 -11.51 28.83 -24.76
N VAL A 23 -10.65 28.64 -25.76
CA VAL A 23 -9.86 27.40 -25.94
C VAL A 23 -8.90 27.20 -24.77
N VAL A 24 -8.18 28.25 -24.35
CA VAL A 24 -7.25 28.18 -23.20
C VAL A 24 -7.99 27.86 -21.90
N LEU A 25 -9.16 28.46 -21.67
CA LEU A 25 -9.99 28.16 -20.50
C LEU A 25 -10.51 26.71 -20.52
N ALA A 26 -10.94 26.23 -21.68
CA ALA A 26 -11.38 24.84 -21.85
C ALA A 26 -10.23 23.84 -21.59
N LEU A 27 -9.05 24.09 -22.15
CA LEU A 27 -7.85 23.27 -21.91
C LEU A 27 -7.43 23.28 -20.44
N GLY A 28 -7.48 24.44 -19.78
CA GLY A 28 -7.19 24.56 -18.35
C GLY A 28 -8.16 23.75 -17.48
N SER A 29 -9.44 23.74 -17.84
CA SER A 29 -10.47 22.93 -17.17
C SER A 29 -10.23 21.42 -17.35
N VAL A 30 -9.99 20.99 -18.59
CA VAL A 30 -9.68 19.58 -18.91
C VAL A 30 -8.41 19.12 -18.18
N TYR A 31 -7.37 19.96 -18.15
CA TYR A 31 -6.14 19.65 -17.44
C TYR A 31 -6.37 19.42 -15.94
N ARG A 32 -7.16 20.28 -15.28
CA ARG A 32 -7.53 20.08 -13.87
C ARG A 32 -8.31 18.79 -13.65
N ALA A 33 -9.30 18.52 -14.51
CA ALA A 33 -10.08 17.28 -14.42
C ALA A 33 -9.21 16.02 -14.55
N VAL A 34 -8.21 16.02 -15.46
CA VAL A 34 -7.27 14.91 -15.64
C VAL A 34 -6.38 14.74 -14.41
N GLN A 35 -5.90 15.84 -13.80
CA GLN A 35 -5.11 15.77 -12.56
C GLN A 35 -5.92 15.19 -11.39
N ASP A 36 -7.18 15.59 -11.26
CA ASP A 36 -8.07 15.06 -10.22
C ASP A 36 -8.34 13.56 -10.40
N VAL A 37 -8.59 13.11 -11.63
CA VAL A 37 -8.75 11.69 -11.94
C VAL A 37 -7.47 10.91 -11.64
N ARG A 38 -6.31 11.44 -12.03
CA ARG A 38 -5.01 10.82 -11.74
C ARG A 38 -4.78 10.67 -10.25
N LYS A 39 -5.09 11.71 -9.46
CA LYS A 39 -4.98 11.68 -8.00
C LYS A 39 -5.88 10.59 -7.40
N ARG A 40 -7.17 10.57 -7.79
CA ARG A 40 -8.11 9.54 -7.34
C ARG A 40 -7.68 8.12 -7.71
N PHE A 41 -7.10 7.93 -8.89
CA PHE A 41 -6.60 6.64 -9.31
C PHE A 41 -5.42 6.16 -8.45
N ILE A 42 -4.48 7.05 -8.13
CA ILE A 42 -3.36 6.75 -7.23
C ILE A 42 -3.89 6.38 -5.84
N ASP A 43 -4.84 7.15 -5.30
CA ASP A 43 -5.46 6.89 -4.00
C ASP A 43 -6.17 5.52 -3.98
N TYR A 44 -6.87 5.19 -5.07
CA TYR A 44 -7.53 3.89 -5.24
C TYR A 44 -6.52 2.72 -5.30
N GLU A 45 -5.46 2.85 -6.10
CA GLU A 45 -4.44 1.80 -6.24
C GLU A 45 -3.73 1.54 -4.90
N GLN A 46 -3.45 2.60 -4.14
CA GLN A 46 -2.85 2.50 -2.81
C GLN A 46 -3.80 1.84 -1.81
N SER A 47 -5.09 2.20 -1.83
CA SER A 47 -6.11 1.59 -0.99
C SER A 47 -6.25 0.09 -1.29
N ARG A 48 -6.25 -0.29 -2.57
CA ARG A 48 -6.29 -1.71 -2.98
C ARG A 48 -5.08 -2.50 -2.44
N LYS A 49 -3.87 -1.96 -2.54
CA LYS A 49 -2.66 -2.60 -1.99
C LYS A 49 -2.73 -2.78 -0.47
N PHE A 50 -3.34 -1.81 0.23
CA PHE A 50 -3.58 -1.94 1.67
C PHE A 50 -4.55 -3.08 1.99
N TYR A 51 -5.68 -3.17 1.29
CA TYR A 51 -6.61 -4.30 1.46
C TYR A 51 -5.96 -5.66 1.20
N ASP A 52 -5.15 -5.77 0.14
CA ASP A 52 -4.42 -7.01 -0.17
C ASP A 52 -3.46 -7.38 0.97
N LEU A 53 -2.79 -6.39 1.58
CA LEU A 53 -1.92 -6.60 2.72
C LEU A 53 -2.68 -7.04 3.97
N VAL A 54 -3.81 -6.39 4.28
CA VAL A 54 -4.68 -6.78 5.40
C VAL A 54 -5.16 -8.21 5.24
N TYR A 55 -5.58 -8.59 4.02
CA TYR A 55 -6.00 -9.95 3.70
C TYR A 55 -4.88 -10.97 3.88
N LEU A 56 -3.67 -10.65 3.41
CA LEU A 56 -2.48 -11.51 3.60
C LEU A 56 -2.13 -11.68 5.07
N LEU A 57 -2.16 -10.59 5.84
CA LEU A 57 -1.93 -10.63 7.29
C LEU A 57 -2.98 -11.49 7.98
N GLN A 58 -4.26 -11.27 7.70
CA GLN A 58 -5.34 -12.08 8.27
C GLN A 58 -5.11 -13.57 7.99
N LYS A 59 -4.75 -13.93 6.76
CA LYS A 59 -4.44 -15.33 6.39
C LYS A 59 -3.26 -15.90 7.19
N GLN A 60 -2.19 -15.12 7.37
CA GLN A 60 -1.00 -15.57 8.10
C GLN A 60 -1.26 -15.67 9.60
N LEU A 61 -2.06 -14.76 10.16
CA LEU A 61 -2.49 -14.74 11.55
C LEU A 61 -3.42 -15.91 11.91
N MET A 62 -4.08 -16.52 10.92
CA MET A 62 -4.83 -17.78 11.13
C MET A 62 -3.92 -18.98 11.44
N SER A 63 -2.62 -18.88 11.19
CA SER A 63 -1.66 -19.96 11.43
C SER A 63 -0.34 -19.41 11.98
N CYS A 64 -0.44 -18.41 12.86
CA CYS A 64 0.73 -17.78 13.46
C CYS A 64 1.12 -18.44 14.79
N ARG A 65 2.38 -18.23 15.18
CA ARG A 65 2.95 -18.66 16.46
C ARG A 65 3.90 -17.59 16.98
N ASP A 66 3.97 -17.48 18.31
CA ASP A 66 4.85 -16.56 19.05
C ASP A 66 4.79 -15.12 18.51
N LEU A 67 3.56 -14.65 18.29
CA LEU A 67 3.31 -13.28 17.83
C LEU A 67 3.73 -12.28 18.91
N ARG A 68 4.57 -11.32 18.52
CA ARG A 68 5.07 -10.25 19.37
C ARG A 68 4.97 -8.91 18.64
N LEU A 69 4.56 -7.88 19.37
CA LEU A 69 4.55 -6.51 18.89
C LEU A 69 5.47 -5.68 19.76
N GLU A 70 6.62 -5.29 19.20
CA GLU A 70 7.65 -4.51 19.91
C GLU A 70 8.00 -3.28 19.07
N ASN A 71 7.91 -2.08 19.66
CA ASN A 71 8.29 -0.81 19.01
C ASN A 71 7.67 -0.62 17.61
N GLY A 72 6.40 -1.01 17.42
CA GLY A 72 5.70 -0.92 16.13
C GLY A 72 6.13 -1.96 15.08
N THR A 73 6.94 -2.93 15.48
CA THR A 73 7.31 -4.10 14.67
C THR A 73 6.56 -5.32 15.19
N LEU A 74 5.71 -5.87 14.34
CA LEU A 74 5.05 -7.15 14.54
C LEU A 74 5.96 -8.26 14.02
N SER A 75 6.25 -9.25 14.86
CA SER A 75 7.02 -10.44 14.49
C SER A 75 6.24 -11.69 14.87
N TYR A 76 6.25 -12.69 14.01
CA TYR A 76 5.60 -13.98 14.26
C TYR A 76 6.18 -15.06 13.36
N TYR A 77 6.00 -16.30 13.76
CA TYR A 77 6.26 -17.45 12.91
C TYR A 77 4.97 -17.90 12.24
N THR A 78 5.03 -18.31 10.98
CA THR A 78 3.87 -18.86 10.27
C THR A 78 4.27 -20.04 9.40
N THR A 79 3.38 -21.02 9.31
CA THR A 79 3.54 -22.16 8.41
C THR A 79 3.36 -21.77 6.94
N PHE A 80 2.61 -20.69 6.67
CA PHE A 80 2.23 -20.27 5.32
C PHE A 80 2.77 -18.87 4.99
N GLY A 81 4.10 -18.77 4.86
CA GLY A 81 4.74 -17.60 4.28
C GLY A 81 4.32 -17.41 2.82
N MET A 82 4.44 -16.18 2.30
CA MET A 82 4.16 -15.89 0.90
C MET A 82 5.21 -16.48 -0.04
N SER A 83 6.46 -16.56 0.41
CA SER A 83 7.60 -17.03 -0.41
C SER A 83 8.04 -18.45 -0.07
N ALA A 84 8.00 -18.81 1.21
CA ALA A 84 8.41 -20.12 1.69
C ALA A 84 7.52 -20.58 2.85
N PRO A 85 7.38 -21.91 3.06
CA PRO A 85 6.73 -22.42 4.26
C PRO A 85 7.63 -22.22 5.48
N TYR A 86 7.02 -22.13 6.67
CA TYR A 86 7.71 -22.04 7.97
C TYR A 86 8.72 -20.89 8.07
N VAL A 87 8.23 -19.67 7.98
CA VAL A 87 9.07 -18.46 7.99
C VAL A 87 8.86 -17.66 9.26
N MET A 88 9.87 -16.90 9.65
CA MET A 88 9.71 -15.76 10.53
C MET A 88 9.29 -14.56 9.69
N VAL A 89 8.12 -14.02 9.98
CA VAL A 89 7.62 -12.78 9.40
C VAL A 89 7.95 -11.63 10.33
N MET A 90 8.46 -10.55 9.75
CA MET A 90 8.53 -9.25 10.40
C MET A 90 7.76 -8.23 9.57
N LEU A 91 6.86 -7.52 10.23
CA LEU A 91 6.08 -6.43 9.67
C LEU A 91 6.35 -5.19 10.52
N ARG A 92 7.01 -4.18 9.93
CA ARG A 92 7.28 -2.90 10.59
C ARG A 92 6.51 -1.80 9.91
N LEU A 93 5.76 -1.03 10.69
CA LEU A 93 5.04 0.14 10.19
C LEU A 93 5.85 1.40 10.52
N GLU A 94 6.22 2.16 9.49
CA GLU A 94 6.89 3.45 9.64
C GLU A 94 6.14 4.51 8.85
N ASP A 95 5.44 5.39 9.56
CA ASP A 95 4.63 6.45 8.97
C ASP A 95 3.72 5.95 7.83
N GLN A 96 3.95 6.41 6.59
CA GLN A 96 3.21 6.05 5.38
C GLN A 96 3.85 4.86 4.65
N LYS A 97 4.60 4.02 5.36
CA LYS A 97 5.29 2.85 4.79
C LYS A 97 5.09 1.60 5.62
N ILE A 98 5.05 0.48 4.91
CA ILE A 98 4.98 -0.86 5.47
C ILE A 98 6.19 -1.63 4.96
N TYR A 99 7.01 -2.10 5.90
CA TYR A 99 8.13 -2.98 5.63
C TYR A 99 7.75 -4.40 6.02
N TYR A 100 7.91 -5.33 5.09
CA TYR A 100 7.63 -6.73 5.29
C TYR A 100 8.81 -7.57 4.90
N SER A 101 9.16 -8.52 5.76
CA SER A 101 10.18 -9.50 5.45
C SER A 101 9.80 -10.89 5.93
N GLU A 102 10.13 -11.88 5.11
CA GLU A 102 10.14 -13.29 5.47
C GLU A 102 11.59 -13.76 5.52
N SER A 103 11.94 -14.45 6.59
CA SER A 103 13.29 -14.94 6.84
C SER A 103 13.25 -16.34 7.44
N ASN A 104 14.40 -17.02 7.44
CA ASN A 104 14.55 -18.30 8.09
C ASN A 104 14.30 -18.14 9.61
N PRO A 105 13.50 -19.02 10.23
CA PRO A 105 13.16 -18.91 11.65
C PRO A 105 14.35 -19.16 12.60
N TYR A 106 15.40 -19.82 12.12
CA TYR A 106 16.61 -20.15 12.88
C TYR A 106 17.77 -19.18 12.58
N ASP A 107 17.76 -18.54 11.42
CA ASP A 107 18.78 -17.56 11.00
C ASP A 107 18.15 -16.38 10.25
N ALA A 108 17.93 -15.27 10.98
CA ALA A 108 17.32 -14.06 10.43
C ALA A 108 18.17 -13.37 9.33
N SER A 109 19.44 -13.75 9.14
CA SER A 109 20.27 -13.24 8.05
C SER A 109 19.84 -13.80 6.69
N VAL A 110 19.19 -14.98 6.67
CA VAL A 110 18.65 -15.60 5.46
C VAL A 110 17.26 -15.05 5.21
N VAL A 111 17.19 -14.02 4.36
CA VAL A 111 15.94 -13.35 3.97
C VAL A 111 15.40 -13.94 2.67
N TYR A 112 14.20 -14.51 2.72
CA TYR A 112 13.51 -15.08 1.55
C TYR A 112 12.76 -14.02 0.75
N LEU A 113 12.15 -13.06 1.44
CA LEU A 113 11.37 -12.01 0.82
C LEU A 113 11.52 -10.71 1.60
N LYS A 114 11.67 -9.60 0.89
CA LYS A 114 11.60 -8.25 1.44
C LYS A 114 10.74 -7.38 0.53
N ARG A 115 9.73 -6.71 1.10
CA ARG A 115 8.83 -5.81 0.38
C ARG A 115 8.65 -4.51 1.17
N GLU A 116 8.50 -3.44 0.41
CA GLU A 116 8.12 -2.12 0.92
C GLU A 116 6.84 -1.69 0.20
N TRP A 117 5.82 -1.29 0.95
CA TRP A 117 4.63 -0.66 0.40
C TRP A 117 4.48 0.74 0.96
N ARG A 118 4.03 1.67 0.11
CA ARG A 118 3.58 2.99 0.55
C ARG A 118 2.08 2.98 0.75
N VAL A 119 1.64 3.59 1.83
CA VAL A 119 0.23 3.71 2.20
C VAL A 119 -0.15 5.18 2.35
N PRO A 120 -1.40 5.55 2.00
CA PRO A 120 -1.81 6.96 1.97
C PRO A 120 -1.99 7.54 3.38
N TYR A 121 -2.12 6.68 4.38
CA TYR A 121 -2.43 7.04 5.76
C TYR A 121 -1.32 6.58 6.70
N ARG A 122 -1.21 7.28 7.82
CA ARG A 122 -0.35 6.84 8.92
C ARG A 122 -0.98 5.62 9.57
N LEU A 123 -0.21 4.54 9.65
CA LEU A 123 -0.67 3.30 10.25
C LEU A 123 -0.11 3.11 11.65
N LYS A 124 -0.88 2.43 12.50
CA LYS A 124 -0.42 1.95 13.81
C LYS A 124 -0.91 0.53 14.03
N LEU A 125 -0.06 -0.27 14.67
CA LEU A 125 -0.42 -1.59 15.17
C LEU A 125 -0.59 -1.53 16.68
N SER A 126 -1.61 -2.19 17.18
CA SER A 126 -1.76 -2.48 18.60
C SER A 126 -2.20 -3.92 18.78
N LEU A 127 -1.54 -4.62 19.69
CA LEU A 127 -1.95 -5.96 20.10
C LEU A 127 -2.85 -5.83 21.30
N ARG A 128 -4.02 -6.48 21.26
CA ARG A 128 -4.95 -6.52 22.39
C ARG A 128 -4.28 -7.23 23.59
N ALA A 129 -4.63 -6.81 24.80
CA ALA A 129 -4.03 -7.34 26.03
C ALA A 129 -4.20 -8.86 26.20
N ASP A 130 -5.22 -9.45 25.58
CA ASP A 130 -5.46 -10.91 25.59
C ASP A 130 -4.62 -11.67 24.55
N GLY A 131 -3.88 -10.97 23.67
CA GLY A 131 -3.10 -11.53 22.58
C GLY A 131 -3.94 -12.13 21.44
N LYS A 132 -5.27 -12.00 21.46
CA LYS A 132 -6.15 -12.69 20.49
C LYS A 132 -6.56 -11.83 19.31
N ALA A 133 -6.30 -10.53 19.35
CA ALA A 133 -6.61 -9.61 18.28
C ALA A 133 -5.47 -8.61 18.05
N LEU A 134 -5.15 -8.38 16.79
CA LEU A 134 -4.28 -7.32 16.32
C LEU A 134 -5.15 -6.22 15.71
N SER A 135 -5.11 -5.01 16.26
CA SER A 135 -5.74 -3.87 15.64
C SER A 135 -4.76 -3.14 14.71
N ILE A 136 -5.26 -2.76 13.55
CA ILE A 136 -4.59 -1.89 12.59
C ILE A 136 -5.39 -0.58 12.51
N SER A 137 -4.86 0.50 13.05
CA SER A 137 -5.46 1.83 12.92
C SER A 137 -4.94 2.51 11.65
N TYR A 138 -5.84 3.07 10.85
CA TYR A 138 -5.52 3.83 9.64
C TYR A 138 -6.39 5.08 9.53
N GLY A 139 -5.77 6.26 9.67
CA GLY A 139 -6.52 7.52 9.71
C GLY A 139 -7.46 7.60 10.92
N ALA A 140 -8.77 7.67 10.67
CA ALA A 140 -9.81 7.69 11.70
C ALA A 140 -10.45 6.32 11.96
N ASP A 141 -10.10 5.32 11.15
CA ASP A 141 -10.68 3.99 11.19
C ASP A 141 -9.74 3.00 11.89
N GLU A 142 -10.32 1.93 12.41
CA GLU A 142 -9.62 0.83 13.05
C GLU A 142 -10.18 -0.50 12.55
N LEU A 143 -9.28 -1.44 12.24
CA LEU A 143 -9.64 -2.78 11.81
C LEU A 143 -9.01 -3.82 12.73
N GLU A 144 -9.84 -4.68 13.29
CA GLU A 144 -9.42 -5.78 14.16
C GLU A 144 -9.20 -7.07 13.36
N LEU A 145 -8.00 -7.64 13.48
CA LEU A 145 -7.64 -8.94 12.93
C LEU A 145 -7.57 -9.97 14.05
N TYR A 146 -8.39 -11.00 13.96
CA TYR A 146 -8.39 -12.10 14.92
C TYR A 146 -7.20 -13.03 14.69
N ILE A 147 -6.55 -13.41 15.78
CA ILE A 147 -5.36 -14.24 15.80
C ILE A 147 -5.77 -15.65 16.20
N ASN A 148 -5.37 -16.64 15.39
CA ASN A 148 -5.50 -18.05 15.74
C ASN A 148 -4.09 -18.66 15.88
N TYR A 149 -3.73 -19.00 17.11
CA TYR A 149 -2.46 -19.63 17.41
C TYR A 149 -2.50 -21.09 17.04
N ASN A 150 -1.70 -21.48 16.04
CA ASN A 150 -1.65 -22.87 15.62
C ASN A 150 -0.78 -23.68 16.58
N ALA A 151 -1.30 -24.80 17.09
CA ALA A 151 -0.60 -25.64 18.07
C ALA A 151 0.40 -26.62 17.45
N VAL A 152 0.50 -26.69 16.12
CA VAL A 152 1.34 -27.69 15.43
C VAL A 152 2.83 -27.36 15.63
N PRO A 153 3.62 -28.26 16.23
CA PRO A 153 5.04 -28.03 16.45
C PRO A 153 5.81 -28.09 15.12
N THR A 154 6.31 -26.94 14.69
CA THR A 154 7.21 -26.76 13.54
C THR A 154 8.53 -27.54 13.67
N SER A 155 8.85 -28.06 14.85
CA SER A 155 10.06 -28.84 15.12
C SER A 155 10.07 -30.24 14.51
N ASN A 156 8.92 -30.77 14.04
CA ASN A 156 8.85 -32.14 13.51
C ASN A 156 8.86 -32.24 11.98
N ILE A 157 8.86 -31.12 11.25
CA ILE A 157 8.79 -31.12 9.77
C ILE A 157 10.15 -30.85 9.13
N PHE A 158 11.12 -30.34 9.89
CA PHE A 158 12.51 -30.22 9.46
C PHE A 158 13.34 -31.31 10.14
N LEU A 159 13.41 -32.47 9.49
CA LEU A 159 14.43 -33.46 9.82
C LEU A 159 15.80 -32.77 9.84
N LYS A 160 16.52 -32.98 10.95
CA LYS A 160 17.93 -32.61 11.18
C LYS A 160 18.74 -32.69 9.88
N PRO A 161 19.52 -31.65 9.51
CA PRO A 161 20.58 -31.87 8.54
C PRO A 161 21.57 -32.87 9.15
N PHE A 162 21.85 -33.94 8.41
CA PHE A 162 23.00 -34.81 8.64
C PHE A 162 24.29 -34.04 8.33
#